data_AF-A0A8A1V1Y0-F1
#
_entry.id   AF-A0A8A1V1Y0-F1
#
_cell.length_a   1.000
_cell.length_b   1.000
_cell.length_c   1.000
_cell.angle_alpha   90.00
_cell.angle_beta   90.00
_cell.angle_gamma   90.00
#
_symmetry.space_group_name_H-M   'P 1'
#
loop_
_entity.id
_entity.type
_entity.pdbx_description
1 polymer ?
#
loop_
_entity_poly.entity_id
_entity_poly.type
_entity_poly.pdbx_seq_one_letter_code
_entity_poly.pdbx_strand_id
1 'polypeptide(L)'
;MLFAPVNAEGVVAALDLPGTAYRVLGILRSRSEAGGRVEMGQNQIAALLRLSRPSVTSALRELILARLVTKQRNGVYRINAMLAGYESFSDAQRAIDEMDIADRLDEPTFVARYHQAVEDYREKLALERRKKLRVA
;
A
#
# COMPACT_ATOMS: atom_id res chain seq x y z
N MET A 1 -3.25 -6.42 -22.89
CA MET A 1 -1.95 -6.25 -22.22
C MET A 1 -2.02 -4.99 -21.40
N LEU A 2 -1.55 -4.98 -20.15
CA LEU A 2 -1.51 -3.76 -19.33
C LEU A 2 -0.07 -3.21 -19.28
N PHE A 3 0.06 -1.90 -19.27
CA PHE A 3 1.31 -1.16 -19.17
C PHE A 3 1.55 -0.72 -17.73
N ALA A 4 2.78 -0.87 -17.23
CA ALA A 4 3.22 -0.38 -15.93
C ALA A 4 4.74 -0.09 -15.96
N PRO A 5 5.25 0.89 -15.18
CA PRO A 5 6.69 1.13 -15.05
C PRO A 5 7.45 -0.09 -14.53
N VAL A 6 8.55 -0.45 -15.18
CA VAL A 6 9.29 -1.70 -14.93
C VAL A 6 10.24 -1.62 -13.72
N ASN A 7 10.49 -0.41 -13.18
CA ASN A 7 11.44 -0.16 -12.09
C ASN A 7 10.83 -0.28 -10.68
N ALA A 8 9.51 -0.39 -10.56
CA ALA A 8 8.82 -0.29 -9.28
C ALA A 8 9.09 -1.47 -8.31
N GLU A 9 9.40 -2.66 -8.84
CA GLU A 9 9.66 -3.85 -8.01
C GLU A 9 10.94 -3.72 -7.17
N GLY A 10 11.97 -3.05 -7.68
CA GLY A 10 13.22 -2.82 -6.93
C GLY A 10 12.99 -1.95 -5.70
N VAL A 11 12.18 -0.90 -5.84
CA VAL A 11 11.77 -0.03 -4.73
C VAL A 11 10.91 -0.81 -3.73
N VAL A 12 9.94 -1.59 -4.20
CA VAL A 12 9.09 -2.41 -3.32
C VAL A 12 9.91 -3.42 -2.52
N ALA A 13 10.93 -4.02 -3.11
CA ALA A 13 11.85 -4.91 -2.40
C ALA A 13 12.67 -4.16 -1.33
N ALA A 14 13.13 -2.95 -1.64
CA ALA A 14 13.90 -2.12 -0.71
C ALA A 14 13.10 -1.62 0.51
N LEU A 15 11.76 -1.62 0.43
CA LEU A 15 10.90 -1.28 1.58
C LEU A 15 10.94 -2.32 2.70
N ASP A 16 11.44 -3.54 2.46
CA ASP A 16 11.45 -4.62 3.45
C ASP A 16 10.07 -4.83 4.11
N LEU A 17 9.03 -4.88 3.28
CA LEU A 17 7.65 -5.02 3.75
C LEU A 17 7.49 -6.35 4.53
N PRO A 18 6.69 -6.36 5.60
CA PRO A 18 6.30 -7.62 6.23
C PRO A 18 5.70 -8.58 5.19
N GLY A 19 6.05 -9.87 5.26
CA GLY A 19 5.62 -10.84 4.24
C GLY A 19 4.10 -10.90 4.02
N THR A 20 3.29 -10.58 5.04
CA THR A 20 1.83 -10.46 4.90
C THR A 20 1.40 -9.23 4.08
N ALA A 21 2.06 -8.09 4.25
CA ALA A 21 1.83 -6.88 3.45
C ALA A 21 2.21 -7.10 1.98
N TYR A 22 3.36 -7.74 1.72
CA TYR A 22 3.77 -8.12 0.37
C TYR A 22 2.74 -9.02 -0.31
N ARG A 23 2.25 -10.06 0.38
CA ARG A 23 1.19 -10.94 -0.13
C ARG A 23 -0.12 -10.21 -0.40
N VAL A 24 -0.52 -9.28 0.46
CA VAL A 24 -1.72 -8.45 0.25
C VAL A 24 -1.55 -7.55 -0.97
N LEU A 25 -0.40 -6.90 -1.14
CA LEU A 25 -0.12 -6.07 -2.32
C LEU A 25 -0.24 -6.88 -3.61
N GLY A 26 0.34 -8.08 -3.65
CA GLY A 26 0.24 -8.97 -4.83
C GLY A 26 -1.21 -9.33 -5.18
N ILE A 27 -2.06 -9.60 -4.19
CA ILE A 27 -3.49 -9.86 -4.44
C ILE A 27 -4.23 -8.61 -4.89
N LEU A 28 -3.95 -7.45 -4.30
CA LEU A 28 -4.56 -6.20 -4.76
C LEU A 28 -4.19 -5.91 -6.22
N ARG A 29 -2.91 -6.05 -6.60
CA ARG A 29 -2.42 -5.83 -7.97
C ARG A 29 -3.01 -6.81 -8.97
N SER A 30 -3.12 -8.08 -8.62
CA SER A 30 -3.72 -9.09 -9.52
C SER A 30 -5.24 -8.95 -9.71
N ARG A 31 -5.89 -8.11 -8.89
CA ARG A 31 -7.35 -7.93 -8.89
C ARG A 31 -7.76 -6.48 -9.18
N SER A 32 -6.80 -5.61 -9.48
CA SER A 32 -7.09 -4.22 -9.79
C SER A 32 -7.60 -4.05 -11.20
N GLU A 33 -8.56 -3.15 -11.36
CA GLU A 33 -8.91 -2.56 -12.64
C GLU A 33 -7.75 -1.72 -13.18
N ALA A 34 -7.82 -1.33 -14.46
CA ALA A 34 -6.91 -0.35 -15.04
C ALA A 34 -6.89 0.94 -14.19
N GLY A 35 -5.70 1.49 -13.98
CA GLY A 35 -5.49 2.61 -13.06
C GLY A 35 -5.48 2.23 -11.57
N GLY A 36 -5.50 0.94 -11.23
CA GLY A 36 -5.18 0.46 -9.89
C GLY A 36 -6.34 0.49 -8.89
N ARG A 37 -7.59 0.62 -9.36
CA ARG A 37 -8.78 0.54 -8.48
C ARG A 37 -9.00 -0.90 -8.05
N VAL A 38 -9.28 -1.12 -6.77
CA VAL A 38 -9.64 -2.44 -6.24
C VAL A 38 -10.89 -2.33 -5.38
N GLU A 39 -11.95 -3.04 -5.76
CA GLU A 39 -13.14 -3.27 -4.93
C GLU A 39 -13.07 -4.65 -4.28
N MET A 40 -12.49 -4.69 -3.08
CA MET A 40 -12.35 -5.92 -2.31
C MET A 40 -12.32 -5.63 -0.81
N GLY A 41 -13.25 -6.21 -0.06
CA GLY A 41 -13.30 -6.08 1.40
C GLY A 41 -12.19 -6.86 2.11
N GLN A 42 -11.84 -6.45 3.33
CA GLN A 42 -10.83 -7.15 4.14
C GLN A 42 -11.15 -8.64 4.37
N ASN A 43 -12.43 -9.00 4.51
CA ASN A 43 -12.86 -10.39 4.68
C ASN A 43 -12.61 -11.22 3.41
N GLN A 44 -12.82 -10.62 2.24
CA GLN A 44 -12.53 -11.28 0.96
C GLN A 44 -11.02 -11.46 0.78
N ILE A 45 -10.22 -10.44 1.08
CA ILE A 45 -8.75 -10.52 1.06
C ILE A 45 -8.27 -11.62 2.03
N ALA A 46 -8.82 -11.65 3.25
CA ALA A 46 -8.49 -12.63 4.27
C ALA A 46 -8.79 -14.06 3.80
N ALA A 47 -9.96 -14.29 3.20
CA ALA A 47 -10.34 -15.58 2.65
C ALA A 47 -9.41 -16.02 1.51
N LEU A 48 -9.11 -15.13 0.55
CA LEU A 48 -8.22 -15.42 -0.59
C LEU A 48 -6.81 -15.79 -0.14
N LEU A 49 -6.28 -15.11 0.88
CA LEU A 49 -4.92 -15.31 1.36
C LEU A 49 -4.79 -16.34 2.48
N ARG A 50 -5.92 -16.88 2.97
CA ARG A 50 -5.99 -17.72 4.18
C ARG A 50 -5.33 -17.03 5.38
N LEU A 51 -5.64 -15.75 5.56
CA LEU A 51 -5.15 -14.92 6.66
C LEU A 51 -6.29 -14.56 7.60
N SER A 52 -5.96 -14.21 8.84
CA SER A 52 -6.93 -13.58 9.74
C SER A 52 -7.26 -12.16 9.27
N ARG A 53 -8.49 -11.70 9.53
CA ARG A 53 -8.87 -10.30 9.25
C ARG A 53 -7.98 -9.27 9.97
N PRO A 54 -7.55 -9.48 11.23
CA PRO A 54 -6.55 -8.60 11.86
C PRO A 54 -5.21 -8.56 11.12
N SER A 55 -4.72 -9.70 10.62
CA SER A 55 -3.49 -9.74 9.80
C SER A 55 -3.64 -8.91 8.53
N VAL A 56 -4.79 -9.02 7.83
CA VAL A 56 -5.09 -8.18 6.66
C VAL A 56 -5.18 -6.71 7.03
N THR A 57 -5.76 -6.38 8.19
CA THR A 57 -5.84 -5.00 8.68
C THR A 57 -4.45 -4.41 8.94
N SER A 58 -3.54 -5.18 9.53
CA SER A 58 -2.15 -4.77 9.73
C SER A 58 -1.42 -4.62 8.40
N ALA A 59 -1.54 -5.61 7.51
CA ALA A 59 -0.94 -5.59 6.19
C ALA A 59 -1.37 -4.37 5.36
N LEU A 60 -2.67 -4.07 5.30
CA LEU A 60 -3.18 -2.88 4.60
C LEU A 60 -2.65 -1.58 5.21
N ARG A 61 -2.42 -1.55 6.52
CA ARG A 61 -1.84 -0.39 7.19
C ARG A 61 -0.39 -0.18 6.77
N GLU A 62 0.41 -1.23 6.73
CA GLU A 62 1.80 -1.16 6.22
C GLU A 62 1.82 -0.62 4.79
N LEU A 63 0.93 -1.11 3.92
CA LEU A 63 0.84 -0.65 2.53
C LEU A 63 0.40 0.83 2.41
N ILE A 64 -0.41 1.31 3.35
CA ILE A 64 -0.83 2.73 3.42
C ILE A 64 0.32 3.61 3.94
N LEU A 65 1.04 3.18 4.98
CA LEU A 65 2.24 3.88 5.47
C LEU A 65 3.31 3.94 4.38
N ALA A 66 3.46 2.88 3.60
CA ALA A 66 4.37 2.79 2.46
C ALA A 66 3.88 3.54 1.21
N ARG A 67 2.71 4.18 1.24
CA ARG A 67 2.11 4.90 0.09
C ARG A 67 1.96 4.04 -1.18
N LEU A 68 1.91 2.72 -1.03
CA LEU A 68 1.68 1.78 -2.13
C LEU A 68 0.18 1.59 -2.41
N VAL A 69 -0.64 1.81 -1.38
CA VAL A 69 -2.09 1.68 -1.46
C VAL A 69 -2.75 2.80 -0.66
N THR A 70 -3.76 3.46 -1.23
CA THR A 70 -4.61 4.42 -0.54
C THR A 70 -5.99 3.83 -0.35
N LYS A 71 -6.55 3.95 0.87
CA LYS A 71 -7.94 3.59 1.13
C LYS A 71 -8.86 4.71 0.68
N GLN A 72 -9.76 4.43 -0.26
CA GLN A 72 -10.76 5.38 -0.75
C GLN A 72 -12.01 5.35 0.13
N ARG A 73 -12.50 4.14 0.42
CA ARG A 73 -13.59 3.87 1.37
C ARG A 73 -13.49 2.42 1.86
N ASN A 74 -14.42 1.98 2.71
CA ASN A 74 -14.43 0.59 3.16
C ASN A 74 -14.57 -0.36 1.96
N GLY A 75 -13.59 -1.27 1.81
CA GLY A 75 -13.55 -2.24 0.71
C GLY A 75 -13.14 -1.66 -0.64
N VAL A 76 -12.71 -0.38 -0.71
CA VAL A 76 -12.23 0.22 -1.95
C VAL A 76 -10.85 0.84 -1.74
N TYR A 77 -9.89 0.38 -2.53
CA TYR A 77 -8.50 0.78 -2.47
C TYR A 77 -8.03 1.28 -3.84
N ARG A 78 -7.02 2.14 -3.83
CA ARG A 78 -6.30 2.60 -5.02
C ARG A 78 -4.84 2.24 -4.86
N ILE A 79 -4.27 1.52 -5.82
CA ILE A 79 -2.85 1.22 -5.89
C ILE A 79 -2.12 2.45 -6.41
N ASN A 80 -0.90 2.68 -5.90
CA ASN A 80 0.01 3.72 -6.38
C ASN A 80 0.12 3.66 -7.92
N ALA A 81 0.08 4.83 -8.58
CA ALA A 81 0.00 4.90 -10.03
C ALA A 81 1.23 4.29 -10.74
N MET A 82 2.41 4.24 -10.09
CA MET A 82 3.60 3.57 -10.61
C MET A 82 3.58 2.04 -10.46
N LEU A 83 2.60 1.47 -9.75
CA LEU A 83 2.39 0.02 -9.56
C LEU A 83 1.14 -0.53 -10.25
N ALA A 84 0.21 0.35 -10.60
CA ALA A 84 -1.02 0.00 -11.28
C ALA A 84 -0.76 -0.42 -12.73
N GLY A 85 -1.64 -1.29 -13.26
CA GLY A 85 -1.68 -1.58 -14.69
C GLY A 85 -2.60 -0.61 -15.43
N TYR A 86 -2.27 -0.27 -16.67
CA TYR A 86 -3.05 0.64 -17.52
C TYR A 86 -3.29 0.04 -18.91
N GLU A 87 -4.37 0.46 -19.58
CA GLU A 87 -4.69 -0.02 -20.93
C GLU A 87 -3.77 0.57 -21.99
N SER A 88 -3.18 1.75 -21.73
CA SER A 88 -2.21 2.40 -22.60
C SER A 88 -1.03 2.98 -21.84
N PHE A 89 0.09 3.15 -22.55
CA PHE A 89 1.25 3.86 -22.02
C PHE A 89 0.93 5.33 -21.69
N SER A 90 0.12 6.00 -22.52
CA SER A 90 -0.26 7.40 -22.28
C SER A 90 -1.08 7.57 -21.00
N ASP A 91 -1.96 6.60 -20.68
CA ASP A 91 -2.73 6.64 -19.44
C ASP A 91 -1.83 6.41 -18.22
N ALA A 92 -0.85 5.52 -18.34
CA ALA A 92 0.14 5.30 -17.29
C ALA A 92 0.97 6.57 -17.04
N GLN A 93 1.48 7.21 -18.11
CA GLN A 93 2.28 8.42 -18.00
C GLN A 93 1.47 9.57 -17.38
N ARG A 94 0.24 9.81 -17.86
CA ARG A 94 -0.64 10.84 -17.31
C ARG A 94 -0.92 10.62 -15.83
N ALA A 95 -1.19 9.39 -15.41
CA ALA A 95 -1.44 9.07 -14.02
C ALA A 95 -0.21 9.32 -13.13
N ILE A 96 1.00 9.06 -13.63
CA ILE A 96 2.26 9.35 -12.92
C ILE A 96 2.51 10.87 -12.87
N ASP A 97 2.23 11.59 -13.96
CA ASP A 97 2.37 13.05 -14.03
C ASP A 97 1.46 13.77 -13.03
N GLU A 98 0.27 13.22 -12.78
CA GLU A 98 -0.69 13.72 -11.78
C GLU A 98 -0.36 13.35 -10.33
N MET A 99 0.60 12.44 -10.08
CA MET A 99 1.00 12.08 -8.72
C MET A 99 1.76 13.22 -8.04
N ASP A 100 1.50 13.40 -6.74
CA ASP A 100 2.42 14.14 -5.88
C ASP A 100 3.80 13.48 -5.96
N ILE A 101 4.84 14.30 -6.17
CA ILE A 101 6.24 13.88 -6.18
C ILE A 101 6.55 13.09 -4.90
N ALA A 102 5.96 13.47 -3.78
CA ALA A 102 6.15 12.77 -2.52
C ALA A 102 5.56 11.34 -2.49
N ASP A 103 4.67 10.98 -3.40
CA ASP A 103 4.08 9.65 -3.51
C ASP A 103 4.74 8.81 -4.60
N ARG A 104 5.66 9.38 -5.39
CA ARG A 104 6.36 8.66 -6.45
C ARG A 104 7.44 7.75 -5.89
N LEU A 105 7.50 6.54 -6.44
CA LEU A 105 8.46 5.50 -6.03
C LEU A 105 9.90 5.82 -6.42
N ASP A 106 10.09 6.68 -7.43
CA ASP A 106 11.40 7.15 -7.88
C ASP A 106 11.92 8.35 -7.08
N GLU A 107 11.16 8.83 -6.10
CA GLU A 107 11.62 9.89 -5.21
C GLU A 107 12.73 9.33 -4.28
N PRO A 108 13.92 9.96 -4.20
CA PRO A 108 15.08 9.40 -3.48
C PRO A 108 14.85 9.05 -2.01
N THR A 109 13.97 9.79 -1.31
CA THR A 109 13.66 9.57 0.10
C THR A 109 12.46 8.64 0.33
N PHE A 110 11.86 8.06 -0.71
CA PHE A 110 10.63 7.26 -0.62
C PHE A 110 10.75 6.13 0.42
N VAL A 111 11.82 5.33 0.33
CA VAL A 111 12.07 4.22 1.27
C VAL A 111 12.31 4.73 2.69
N ALA A 112 13.11 5.78 2.85
CA ALA A 112 13.40 6.36 4.16
C ALA A 112 12.13 6.90 4.84
N ARG A 113 11.24 7.55 4.09
CA ARG A 113 9.96 8.07 4.60
C ARG A 113 9.01 6.96 5.03
N TYR A 114 8.99 5.82 4.35
CA TYR A 114 8.23 4.65 4.80
C TYR A 114 8.72 4.18 6.18
N HIS A 115 10.02 3.97 6.35
CA HIS A 115 10.56 3.51 7.63
C HIS A 115 10.29 4.51 8.76
N GLN A 116 10.43 5.81 8.48
CA GLN A 116 10.06 6.85 9.44
C GLN A 116 8.56 6.77 9.80
N ALA A 117 7.68 6.63 8.82
CA ALA A 117 6.23 6.52 9.06
C ALA A 117 5.84 5.28 9.89
N VAL A 118 6.56 4.17 9.72
CA VAL A 118 6.40 2.96 10.54
C VAL A 118 6.80 3.21 11.99
N GLU A 119 7.95 3.86 12.22
CA GLU A 119 8.40 4.20 13.57
C GLU A 119 7.46 5.20 14.26
N ASP A 120 7.06 6.27 13.57
CA ASP A 120 6.08 7.25 14.07
C ASP A 120 4.77 6.56 14.48
N TYR A 121 4.32 5.60 13.68
CA TYR A 121 3.12 4.83 14.00
C TYR A 121 3.30 3.93 15.23
N ARG A 122 4.46 3.27 15.38
CA ARG A 122 4.78 2.43 16.54
C ARG A 122 4.84 3.25 17.82
N GLU A 123 5.48 4.42 17.77
CA GLU A 123 5.54 5.37 18.88
C GLU A 123 4.14 5.83 19.31
N LYS A 124 3.29 6.21 18.35
CA LYS A 124 1.89 6.58 18.61
C LYS A 124 1.14 5.46 19.33
N LEU A 125 1.26 4.22 18.87
CA LEU A 125 0.61 3.08 19.52
C LEU A 125 1.12 2.86 20.95
N ALA A 126 2.42 3.01 21.19
CA ALA A 126 3.00 2.88 22.53
C ALA A 126 2.45 3.94 23.48
N LEU A 127 2.33 5.19 23.04
CA LEU A 127 1.74 6.28 23.81
C LEU A 127 0.27 6.01 24.14
N GLU A 128 -0.54 5.55 23.17
CA GLU A 128 -1.94 5.21 23.38
C GLU A 128 -2.12 4.06 24.40
N ARG A 129 -1.26 3.04 24.35
CA ARG A 129 -1.27 1.93 25.33
C ARG A 129 -0.95 2.42 26.74
N ARG A 130 0.08 3.27 26.90
CA ARG A 130 0.44 3.87 28.20
C ARG A 130 -0.70 4.72 28.76
N LYS A 131 -1.36 5.52 27.93
CA LYS A 131 -2.53 6.32 28.35
C LYS A 131 -3.66 5.45 28.87
N LYS A 132 -3.97 4.34 28.20
CA LYS A 132 -5.04 3.41 28.63
C LYS A 132 -4.73 2.73 29.97
N LEU A 133 -3.47 2.31 30.18
CA LEU A 133 -3.04 1.69 31.44
C LEU A 133 -3.03 2.67 32.62
N ARG A 134 -2.96 3.98 32.38
CA ARG A 134 -3.01 5.00 33.44
C ARG A 134 -4.44 5.37 33.87
N VAL A 135 -5.44 4.99 33.08
CA VAL A 135 -6.87 5.31 33.30
C VAL A 135 -7.65 4.10 33.81
N ALA A 136 -7.07 2.89 33.72
CA ALA A 136 -7.61 1.65 34.27
C ALA A 136 -7.06 1.40 35.68
#